data_AF-A0AAE1N2X0-F1
#
_entry.id   AF-A0AAE1N2X0-F1
#
_cell.length_a   1.000
_cell.length_b   1.000
_cell.length_c   1.000
_cell.angle_alpha   90.00
_cell.angle_beta   90.00
_cell.angle_gamma   90.00
#
_symmetry.space_group_name_H-M   'P 1'
#
loop_
_entity.id
_entity.type
_entity.pdbx_description
1 polymer ?
#
loop_
_entity_poly.entity_id
_entity_poly.type
_entity_poly.pdbx_seq_one_letter_code
_entity_poly.pdbx_strand_id
1 'polypeptide(L)'
;MELRNQCKIIRTAELAAAQEKLNELEKQEEETLKTNSPASLLQRIQEAMNKLEEESENLHQQLLDRDIDFGAFVKKYKKLRNPYHSKALTHLAAISSTRQVPT
;
A
#
# COMPACT_ATOMS: atom_id res chain seq x y z
N MET A 1 -18.35 -42.15 -34.99
CA MET A 1 -17.77 -42.28 -33.63
C MET A 1 -16.65 -41.24 -33.39
N GLU A 2 -15.84 -40.98 -34.41
CA GLU A 2 -14.66 -40.12 -34.36
C GLU A 2 -14.95 -38.64 -34.06
N LEU A 3 -15.98 -38.05 -34.70
CA LEU A 3 -16.36 -36.64 -34.46
C LEU A 3 -16.76 -36.37 -33.01
N ARG A 4 -17.49 -37.30 -32.37
CA ARG A 4 -17.88 -37.20 -30.95
C ARG A 4 -16.66 -37.24 -30.03
N ASN A 5 -15.63 -37.97 -30.41
CA ASN A 5 -14.37 -38.03 -29.65
C ASN A 5 -13.60 -36.72 -29.80
N GLN A 6 -13.49 -36.21 -31.03
CA GLN A 6 -12.86 -34.91 -31.31
C GLN A 6 -13.55 -33.77 -30.55
N CYS A 7 -14.89 -33.69 -30.59
CA CYS A 7 -15.63 -32.67 -29.83
C CYS A 7 -15.42 -32.78 -28.32
N LYS A 8 -15.31 -34.01 -27.79
CA LYS A 8 -14.98 -34.21 -26.37
C LYS A 8 -13.58 -33.67 -26.04
N ILE A 9 -12.59 -34.03 -26.86
CA ILE A 9 -11.19 -33.59 -26.69
C ILE A 9 -11.10 -32.07 -26.71
N ILE A 10 -11.72 -31.43 -27.71
CA ILE A 10 -11.75 -29.96 -27.84
C ILE A 10 -12.37 -29.35 -26.59
N ARG A 11 -13.55 -29.79 -26.18
CA ARG A 11 -14.24 -29.26 -25.00
C ARG A 11 -13.44 -29.44 -23.71
N THR A 12 -12.77 -30.59 -23.54
CA THR A 12 -11.90 -30.81 -22.37
C THR A 12 -10.66 -29.94 -22.39
N ALA A 13 -10.04 -29.73 -23.56
CA ALA A 13 -8.86 -28.88 -23.70
C ALA A 13 -9.21 -27.41 -23.47
N GLU A 14 -10.33 -26.93 -24.03
CA GLU A 14 -10.84 -25.58 -23.80
C GLU A 14 -11.19 -25.36 -22.33
N LEU A 15 -11.84 -26.33 -21.68
CA LEU A 15 -12.15 -26.26 -20.26
C LEU A 15 -10.87 -26.22 -19.40
N ALA A 16 -9.88 -27.05 -19.71
CA ALA A 16 -8.60 -27.06 -19.01
C ALA A 16 -7.88 -25.71 -19.14
N ALA A 17 -7.81 -25.15 -20.34
CA ALA A 17 -7.20 -23.84 -20.59
C ALA A 17 -7.95 -22.70 -19.87
N ALA A 18 -9.29 -22.75 -19.84
CA ALA A 18 -10.09 -21.78 -19.11
C ALA A 18 -9.86 -21.88 -17.59
N GLN A 19 -9.74 -23.10 -17.05
CA GLN A 19 -9.46 -23.32 -15.64
C GLN A 19 -8.06 -22.87 -15.24
N GLU A 20 -7.04 -23.14 -16.07
CA GLU A 20 -5.69 -22.67 -15.84
C GLU A 20 -5.62 -21.14 -15.80
N LYS A 21 -6.28 -20.47 -16.76
CA LYS A 21 -6.38 -19.01 -16.78
C LYS A 21 -7.13 -18.45 -15.56
N LEU A 22 -8.20 -19.11 -15.13
CA LEU A 22 -8.92 -18.70 -13.92
C LEU A 22 -8.02 -18.79 -12.69
N ASN A 23 -7.31 -19.91 -12.51
CA ASN A 23 -6.40 -20.11 -11.38
C ASN A 23 -5.26 -19.07 -11.38
N GLU A 24 -4.75 -18.70 -12.55
CA GLU A 24 -3.74 -17.64 -12.67
C GLU A 24 -4.29 -16.27 -12.23
N LEU A 25 -5.51 -15.94 -12.64
CA LEU A 25 -6.18 -14.69 -12.25
C LEU A 25 -6.47 -14.64 -10.75
N GLU A 26 -6.94 -15.72 -10.15
CA GLU A 26 -7.18 -15.81 -8.70
C GLU A 26 -5.88 -15.61 -7.90
N LYS A 27 -4.77 -16.18 -8.39
CA LYS A 27 -3.46 -15.96 -7.78
C LYS A 27 -3.02 -14.50 -7.88
N GLN A 28 -3.19 -13.86 -9.04
CA GLN A 28 -2.88 -12.45 -9.22
C GLN A 28 -3.76 -11.54 -8.33
N GLU A 29 -5.03 -11.88 -8.18
CA GLU A 29 -5.95 -11.19 -7.26
C GLU A 29 -5.45 -11.30 -5.82
N GLU A 30 -5.10 -12.50 -5.35
CA GLU A 30 -4.61 -12.72 -3.99
C GLU A 30 -3.32 -11.93 -3.70
N GLU A 31 -2.36 -11.94 -4.64
CA GLU A 31 -1.12 -11.17 -4.54
C GLU A 31 -1.39 -9.65 -4.51
N THR A 32 -2.34 -9.19 -5.32
CA THR A 32 -2.76 -7.78 -5.36
C THR A 32 -3.44 -7.38 -4.04
N LEU A 33 -4.31 -8.22 -3.49
CA LEU A 33 -5.02 -7.96 -2.24
C LEU A 33 -4.07 -7.97 -1.03
N LYS A 34 -3.06 -8.84 -1.01
CA LYS A 34 -2.03 -8.84 0.05
C LYS A 34 -1.34 -7.48 0.19
N THR A 35 -1.06 -6.82 -0.93
CA THR A 35 -0.30 -5.54 -0.96
C THR A 35 -1.17 -4.28 -0.96
N ASN A 36 -2.45 -4.43 -1.31
CA ASN A 36 -3.40 -3.31 -1.44
C ASN A 36 -4.62 -3.43 -0.51
N SER A 37 -4.61 -4.36 0.45
CA SER A 37 -5.65 -4.39 1.48
C SER A 37 -5.69 -3.06 2.24
N PRO A 38 -6.87 -2.59 2.68
CA PRO A 38 -6.99 -1.35 3.45
C PRO A 38 -6.04 -1.29 4.66
N ALA A 39 -5.86 -2.42 5.35
CA ALA A 39 -4.92 -2.53 6.47
C ALA A 39 -3.46 -2.34 6.04
N SER A 40 -3.02 -3.00 4.95
CA SER A 40 -1.65 -2.84 4.43
C SER A 40 -1.37 -1.40 3.95
N LEU A 41 -2.36 -0.75 3.34
CA LEU A 41 -2.24 0.65 2.91
C LEU A 41 -2.17 1.62 4.09
N LEU A 42 -3.00 1.42 5.12
CA LEU A 42 -2.95 2.20 6.36
C LEU A 42 -1.59 2.04 7.07
N GLN A 43 -1.11 0.80 7.17
CA GLN A 43 0.20 0.51 7.75
C GLN A 43 1.33 1.25 7.00
N ARG A 44 1.33 1.21 5.67
CA ARG A 44 2.33 1.94 4.85
C ARG A 44 2.28 3.45 5.06
N ILE A 45 1.09 4.04 5.26
CA ILE A 45 0.96 5.46 5.59
C ILE A 45 1.56 5.73 6.96
N GLN A 46 1.26 4.90 7.97
CA GLN A 46 1.80 5.03 9.31
C GLN A 46 3.33 4.89 9.35
N GLU A 47 3.89 3.91 8.66
CA GLU A 47 5.35 3.74 8.54
C GLU A 47 6.02 4.96 7.89
N ALA A 48 5.43 5.50 6.83
CA ALA A 48 5.92 6.72 6.19
C ALA A 48 5.84 7.93 7.13
N MET A 49 4.82 8.03 7.98
CA MET A 49 4.73 9.06 9.01
C MET A 49 5.81 8.90 10.08
N ASN A 50 6.02 7.67 10.58
CA ASN A 50 7.04 7.39 11.59
C ASN A 50 8.44 7.76 11.09
N LYS A 51 8.75 7.46 9.82
CA LYS A 51 10.01 7.86 9.21
C LYS A 51 10.19 9.38 9.15
N LEU A 52 9.14 10.11 8.78
CA LEU A 52 9.18 11.58 8.76
C LEU A 52 9.31 12.18 10.17
N GLU A 53 8.71 11.54 11.17
CA GLU A 53 8.87 11.90 12.58
C GLU A 53 10.32 11.72 13.02
N GLU A 54 10.90 10.54 12.78
CA GLU A 54 12.28 10.22 13.11
C GLU A 54 13.27 11.19 12.44
N GLU A 55 13.09 11.47 11.14
CA GLU A 55 13.91 12.46 10.44
C GLU A 55 13.75 13.88 11.01
N SER A 56 12.55 14.23 11.48
CA SER A 56 12.29 15.53 12.11
C SER A 56 12.97 15.64 13.47
N GLU A 57 12.99 14.56 14.26
CA GLU A 57 13.67 14.53 15.55
C GLU A 57 15.18 14.50 15.42
N ASN A 58 15.72 13.77 14.45
CA ASN A 58 17.15 13.82 14.12
C ASN A 58 17.59 15.24 13.72
N LEU A 59 16.74 15.95 12.97
CA LEU A 59 16.99 17.35 12.61
C LEU A 59 16.89 18.29 13.83
N HIS A 60 16.00 18.00 14.78
CA HIS A 60 15.92 18.72 16.04
C HIS A 60 17.19 18.54 16.87
N GLN A 61 17.70 17.31 16.95
CA GLN A 61 18.94 16.99 17.64
C GLN A 61 20.14 17.74 17.02
N GLN A 62 20.26 17.78 15.69
CA GLN A 62 21.30 18.57 15.01
C GLN A 62 21.28 20.06 15.39
N LEU A 63 20.10 20.64 15.62
CA LEU A 63 19.99 22.03 16.06
C LEU A 63 20.52 22.20 17.49
N LEU A 64 20.20 21.27 18.39
CA LEU A 64 20.68 21.27 19.78
C LEU A 64 22.20 21.12 19.84
N ASP A 65 22.75 20.26 18.99
CA ASP A 65 24.19 20.01 18.88
C ASP A 65 24.94 21.14 18.14
N ARG A 66 24.20 22.13 17.62
CA ARG A 66 24.71 23.27 16.85
C ARG A 66 25.37 22.89 15.52
N ASP A 67 25.05 21.71 15.00
CA ASP A 67 25.48 21.21 13.69
C ASP A 67 24.76 21.91 12.53
N ILE A 68 23.64 22.56 12.83
CA ILE A 68 22.84 23.31 11.86
C ILE A 68 22.43 24.66 12.42
N ASP A 69 22.44 25.69 11.57
CA ASP A 69 21.90 27.00 11.94
C ASP A 69 20.37 27.00 11.97
N PHE A 70 19.79 27.93 12.72
CA PHE A 70 18.35 28.03 12.90
C PHE A 70 17.59 28.25 11.57
N GLY A 71 18.14 29.01 10.63
CA GLY A 71 17.51 29.27 9.34
C GLY A 71 17.42 28.00 8.49
N ALA A 72 18.50 27.23 8.42
CA ALA A 72 18.52 25.94 7.74
C ALA A 72 17.62 24.91 8.43
N PHE A 73 17.59 24.91 9.77
CA PHE A 73 16.67 24.07 10.54
C PHE A 73 15.20 24.33 10.16
N VAL A 74 14.74 25.59 10.26
CA VAL A 74 13.32 25.92 9.96
C VAL A 74 12.94 25.50 8.54
N LYS A 75 13.83 25.73 7.57
CA LYS A 75 13.59 25.36 6.17
C LYS A 75 13.49 23.84 5.99
N LYS A 76 14.40 23.06 6.58
CA LYS A 76 14.38 21.59 6.47
C LYS A 76 13.23 20.97 7.27
N TYR A 77 12.95 21.47 8.47
CA TYR A 77 11.90 20.97 9.35
C TYR A 77 10.51 21.13 8.72
N LYS A 78 10.21 22.30 8.12
CA LYS A 78 8.96 22.52 7.38
C LYS A 78 8.79 21.54 6.22
N LYS A 79 9.87 21.20 5.51
CA LYS A 79 9.83 20.22 4.41
C LYS A 79 9.48 18.82 4.88
N LEU A 80 9.85 18.44 6.11
CA LEU A 80 9.51 17.14 6.71
C LEU A 80 8.10 17.14 7.32
N ARG A 81 7.71 18.22 8.02
CA ARG A 81 6.42 18.31 8.69
C ARG A 81 5.23 18.46 7.73
N ASN A 82 5.38 19.16 6.60
CA ASN A 82 4.31 19.28 5.61
C ASN A 82 3.76 17.93 5.11
N PRO A 83 4.59 17.01 4.58
CA PRO A 83 4.11 15.70 4.15
C PRO A 83 3.65 14.84 5.34
N TYR A 84 4.23 14.98 6.53
CA TYR A 84 3.76 14.29 7.73
C TYR A 84 2.30 14.65 8.04
N HIS A 85 1.99 15.95 8.11
CA HIS A 85 0.63 16.41 8.43
C HIS A 85 -0.37 16.01 7.33
N SER A 86 0.02 16.10 6.06
CA SER A 86 -0.82 15.62 4.96
C SER A 86 -1.14 14.13 5.11
N LYS A 87 -0.15 13.29 5.42
CA LYS A 87 -0.34 11.85 5.66
C LYS A 87 -1.18 11.57 6.90
N ALA A 88 -0.98 12.32 7.98
CA ALA A 88 -1.75 12.19 9.22
C ALA A 88 -3.24 12.44 8.97
N LEU A 89 -3.58 13.47 8.18
CA LEU A 89 -4.97 13.75 7.79
C LEU A 89 -5.55 12.63 6.92
N THR A 90 -4.79 12.13 5.94
CA THR A 90 -5.22 10.99 5.11
C THR A 90 -5.44 9.72 5.95
N HIS A 91 -4.52 9.42 6.86
CA HIS A 91 -4.61 8.26 7.76
C HIS A 91 -5.85 8.35 8.65
N LEU A 92 -6.09 9.52 9.25
CA LEU A 92 -7.26 9.77 10.08
C LEU A 92 -8.56 9.61 9.29
N ALA A 93 -8.64 10.20 8.10
CA ALA A 93 -9.80 10.08 7.22
C ALA A 93 -10.07 8.61 6.86
N ALA A 94 -9.01 7.86 6.50
CA ALA A 94 -9.13 6.45 6.15
C ALA A 94 -9.58 5.58 7.33
N ILE A 95 -9.05 5.81 8.55
CA ILE A 95 -9.52 5.12 9.77
C ILE A 95 -10.99 5.46 10.07
N SER A 96 -11.39 6.72 9.91
CA SER A 96 -12.78 7.12 10.11
C SER A 96 -13.73 6.43 9.14
N SER A 97 -13.33 6.28 7.87
CA SER A 97 -14.12 5.54 6.88
C SER A 97 -14.22 4.04 7.15
N THR A 98 -13.14 3.39 7.61
CA THR A 98 -13.18 1.95 7.94
C THR A 98 -13.98 1.63 9.20
N ARG A 99 -14.03 2.56 10.17
CA ARG A 99 -14.87 2.42 11.38
C ARG A 99 -16.37 2.62 11.14
N GLN A 100 -16.78 3.20 10.01
CA GLN A 100 -18.17 3.44 9.65
C GLN A 100 -18.86 2.25 8.98
N VAL A 101 -18.29 1.04 9.01
CA VAL A 101 -18.96 -0.18 8.54
C VAL A 101 -19.51 -0.95 9.75
N PRO A 102 -20.72 -0.64 10.24
CA PRO A 102 -21.47 -1.58 11.06
C PRO A 102 -22.05 -2.65 10.12
N THR A 103 -21.47 -3.85 10.16
CA THR A 103 -22.20 -5.08 9.82
C THR A 103 -23.00 -5.55 11.02
#